data_AF-A0A3A6PLY2-F1
#
_entry.id   AF-A0A3A6PLY2-F1
#
_cell.length_a   1.000
_cell.length_b   1.000
_cell.length_c   1.000
_cell.angle_alpha   90.00
_cell.angle_beta   90.00
_cell.angle_gamma   90.00
#
_symmetry.space_group_name_H-M   'P 1'
#
loop_
_entity.id
_entity.type
_entity.pdbx_description
1 polymer ?
#
loop_
_entity_poly.entity_id
_entity_poly.type
_entity_poly.pdbx_seq_one_letter_code
_entity_poly.pdbx_strand_id
1 'polypeptide(L)'
;MLAVVLVAGSGAAAAGVAQTDTAASAASISDLEMDATLDADTVTVTMTDAGDPVENASLTVEGEEAVTLTTDVDGTATVNRSALTDGDESLDELEIEYEAANAEGELEYVVQDGSLTLVEETYEYEIADDADDEAADDDREEAEEREEAADDDADDDDEDAEDEADEEEDDEEEDDEEEDDDDDDDEDDDE
;
A
#
# COMPACT_ATOMS: atom_id res chain seq x y z
N MET A 1 -21.47 70.77 8.19
CA MET A 1 -22.41 69.62 8.26
C MET A 1 -21.58 68.40 7.96
N LEU A 2 -21.35 67.56 8.98
CA LEU A 2 -20.51 66.38 8.94
C LEU A 2 -21.37 65.21 8.44
N ALA A 3 -20.98 64.56 7.33
CA ALA A 3 -21.66 63.38 6.82
C ALA A 3 -20.95 62.13 7.39
N VAL A 4 -21.63 61.43 8.29
CA VAL A 4 -21.24 60.10 8.78
C VAL A 4 -21.93 59.08 7.87
N VAL A 5 -21.14 58.30 7.13
CA VAL A 5 -21.64 57.14 6.38
C VAL A 5 -21.71 55.96 7.33
N LEU A 6 -22.94 55.56 7.68
CA LEU A 6 -23.25 54.29 8.33
C LEU A 6 -23.30 53.20 7.26
N VAL A 7 -22.28 52.34 7.21
CA VAL A 7 -22.42 51.02 6.61
C VAL A 7 -22.84 50.07 7.72
N ALA A 8 -24.12 49.73 7.70
CA ALA A 8 -24.67 48.57 8.38
C ALA A 8 -24.67 47.40 7.38
N GLY A 9 -24.04 46.30 7.76
CA GLY A 9 -23.94 45.08 6.96
C GLY A 9 -23.53 43.93 7.87
N SER A 10 -24.49 43.49 8.68
CA SER A 10 -24.40 42.29 9.51
C SER A 10 -24.35 41.05 8.64
N GLY A 11 -23.42 40.14 8.93
CA GLY A 11 -23.36 38.82 8.30
C GLY A 11 -22.19 38.04 8.85
N ALA A 12 -22.35 37.50 10.07
CA ALA A 12 -21.47 36.48 10.60
C ALA A 12 -21.61 35.24 9.70
N ALA A 13 -20.60 34.93 8.90
CA ALA A 13 -20.43 33.57 8.41
C ALA A 13 -19.87 32.78 9.60
N ALA A 14 -20.72 31.96 10.20
CA ALA A 14 -20.26 30.93 11.11
C ALA A 14 -19.30 30.03 10.31
N ALA A 15 -18.02 30.05 10.66
CA ALA A 15 -17.12 28.95 10.35
C ALA A 15 -17.61 27.77 11.21
N GLY A 16 -18.62 27.07 10.70
CA GLY A 16 -18.91 25.73 11.16
C GLY A 16 -17.73 24.88 10.74
N VAL A 17 -16.89 24.52 11.70
CA VAL A 17 -16.07 23.33 11.59
C VAL A 17 -17.03 22.19 11.26
N ALA A 18 -17.03 21.76 10.00
CA ALA A 18 -17.53 20.43 9.68
C ALA A 18 -16.62 19.50 10.48
N GLN A 19 -17.15 18.92 11.54
CA GLN A 19 -16.59 17.69 12.04
C GLN A 19 -16.76 16.73 10.88
N THR A 20 -15.66 16.43 10.17
CA THR A 20 -15.55 15.18 9.45
C THR A 20 -15.64 14.13 10.55
N ASP A 21 -16.83 13.56 10.73
CA ASP A 21 -16.96 12.25 11.35
C ASP A 21 -16.09 11.34 10.47
N THR A 22 -14.84 11.08 10.88
CA THR A 22 -14.01 9.95 10.42
C THR A 22 -14.65 8.66 10.95
N ALA A 23 -15.95 8.49 10.69
CA ALA A 23 -16.53 7.19 10.59
C ALA A 23 -16.32 6.84 9.13
N ALA A 24 -15.19 6.20 8.82
CA ALA A 24 -15.11 5.33 7.66
C ALA A 24 -16.45 4.59 7.58
N SER A 25 -17.13 4.63 6.42
CA SER A 25 -18.41 3.95 6.27
C SER A 25 -18.29 2.55 6.85
N ALA A 26 -18.93 2.33 8.01
CA ALA A 26 -18.82 1.11 8.80
C ALA A 26 -19.62 -0.05 8.17
N ALA A 27 -19.64 -0.12 6.84
CA ALA A 27 -19.95 -1.35 6.14
C ALA A 27 -18.84 -2.33 6.51
N SER A 28 -19.23 -3.50 7.01
CA SER A 28 -18.28 -4.56 7.32
C SER A 28 -17.59 -4.98 6.03
N ILE A 29 -16.32 -4.58 5.90
CA ILE A 29 -15.46 -4.99 4.78
C ILE A 29 -15.18 -6.50 4.90
N SER A 30 -15.31 -7.23 3.81
CA SER A 30 -15.19 -8.69 3.79
C SER A 30 -14.27 -9.22 2.69
N ASP A 31 -14.08 -8.44 1.63
CA ASP A 31 -13.25 -8.77 0.47
C ASP A 31 -12.71 -7.46 -0.10
N LEU A 32 -11.82 -6.81 0.66
CA LEU A 32 -11.22 -5.52 0.30
C LEU A 32 -10.29 -5.68 -0.89
N GLU A 33 -10.47 -4.82 -1.88
CA GLU A 33 -9.58 -4.68 -3.02
C GLU A 33 -9.24 -3.19 -3.18
N MET A 34 -7.95 -2.87 -3.29
CA MET A 34 -7.45 -1.53 -3.54
C MET A 34 -6.55 -1.52 -4.78
N ASP A 35 -6.66 -0.46 -5.58
CA ASP A 35 -5.82 -0.26 -6.76
C ASP A 35 -5.42 1.21 -6.89
N ALA A 36 -4.24 1.47 -7.45
CA ALA A 36 -3.77 2.81 -7.74
C ALA A 36 -3.32 2.98 -9.19
N THR A 37 -3.58 4.15 -9.74
CA THR A 37 -3.12 4.53 -11.07
C THR A 37 -2.48 5.91 -11.02
N LEU A 38 -1.41 6.09 -11.80
CA LEU A 38 -0.74 7.36 -11.99
C LEU A 38 -1.02 7.89 -13.40
N ASP A 39 -1.69 9.03 -13.46
CA ASP A 39 -1.77 9.89 -14.63
C ASP A 39 -0.73 11.01 -14.53
N ALA A 40 -0.60 11.83 -15.57
CA ALA A 40 0.47 12.84 -15.72
C ALA A 40 0.79 13.64 -14.43
N ASP A 41 -0.24 14.06 -13.68
CA ASP A 41 -0.09 14.88 -12.47
C ASP A 41 -0.92 14.37 -11.29
N THR A 42 -1.59 13.22 -11.41
CA THR A 42 -2.58 12.76 -10.43
C THR A 42 -2.46 11.28 -10.14
N VAL A 43 -2.51 10.94 -8.86
CA VAL A 43 -2.69 9.57 -8.38
C VAL A 43 -4.18 9.38 -8.10
N THR A 44 -4.78 8.34 -8.68
CA THR A 44 -6.15 7.92 -8.41
C THR A 44 -6.13 6.56 -7.76
N VAL A 45 -6.71 6.50 -6.56
CA VAL A 45 -6.93 5.27 -5.79
C VAL A 45 -8.37 4.84 -5.96
N THR A 46 -8.59 3.55 -6.21
CA THR A 46 -9.91 2.92 -6.27
C THR A 46 -10.01 1.87 -5.18
N MET A 47 -11.16 1.80 -4.52
CA MET A 47 -11.40 0.81 -3.48
C MET A 47 -12.77 0.16 -3.63
N THR A 48 -12.77 -1.17 -3.57
CA THR A 48 -13.97 -2.01 -3.67
C THR A 48 -14.03 -3.04 -2.55
N ASP A 49 -15.24 -3.46 -2.18
CA ASP A 49 -15.50 -4.59 -1.29
C ASP A 49 -16.41 -5.57 -2.04
N ALA A 50 -15.92 -6.79 -2.29
CA ALA A 50 -16.60 -7.79 -3.11
C ALA A 50 -17.08 -7.26 -4.48
N GLY A 51 -16.30 -6.33 -5.07
CA GLY A 51 -16.57 -5.66 -6.33
C GLY A 51 -17.55 -4.47 -6.29
N ASP A 52 -18.11 -4.11 -5.13
CA ASP A 52 -18.90 -2.88 -4.96
C ASP A 52 -18.02 -1.72 -4.48
N PRO A 53 -18.20 -0.47 -4.96
CA PRO A 53 -17.37 0.65 -4.56
C PRO A 53 -17.56 1.03 -3.09
N VAL A 54 -16.46 1.30 -2.40
CA VAL A 54 -16.47 1.70 -0.98
C VAL A 54 -16.49 3.22 -0.88
N GLU A 55 -17.65 3.82 -0.58
CA GLU A 55 -17.83 5.27 -0.40
C GLU A 55 -17.47 5.74 1.03
N ASN A 56 -16.95 6.97 1.15
CA ASN A 56 -16.55 7.61 2.41
C ASN A 56 -15.54 6.82 3.25
N ALA A 57 -14.66 6.07 2.61
CA ALA A 57 -13.51 5.49 3.27
C ALA A 57 -12.40 6.53 3.41
N SER A 58 -11.74 6.54 4.57
CA SER A 58 -10.57 7.38 4.82
C SER A 58 -9.33 6.65 4.33
N LEU A 59 -8.60 7.28 3.40
CA LEU A 59 -7.35 6.75 2.86
C LEU A 59 -6.22 7.72 3.21
N THR A 60 -5.05 7.21 3.54
CA THR A 60 -3.81 7.99 3.57
C THR A 60 -3.01 7.62 2.34
N VAL A 61 -2.55 8.64 1.60
CA VAL A 61 -1.62 8.45 0.48
C VAL A 61 -0.33 9.15 0.87
N GLU A 62 0.75 8.38 1.02
CA GLU A 62 2.05 8.88 1.44
C GLU A 62 3.04 8.87 0.28
N GLY A 63 3.71 10.02 0.12
CA GLY A 63 4.95 10.13 -0.63
C GLY A 63 6.02 10.71 0.30
N GLU A 64 6.59 11.85 -0.07
CA GLU A 64 7.37 12.67 0.88
C GLU A 64 6.46 13.37 1.91
N GLU A 65 5.28 13.78 1.47
CA GLU A 65 4.20 14.27 2.33
C GLU A 65 3.01 13.30 2.31
N ALA A 66 2.34 13.18 3.46
CA ALA A 66 1.14 12.37 3.64
C ALA A 66 -0.13 13.19 3.43
N VAL A 67 -1.07 12.67 2.63
CA VAL A 67 -2.37 13.30 2.36
C VAL A 67 -3.50 12.34 2.68
N THR A 68 -4.34 12.72 3.65
CA THR A 68 -5.58 11.99 3.94
C THR A 68 -6.71 12.44 3.01
N LEU A 69 -7.35 11.47 2.37
CA LEU A 69 -8.45 11.65 1.42
C LEU A 69 -9.67 10.84 1.85
N THR A 70 -10.79 11.09 1.20
CA THR A 70 -12.00 10.29 1.39
C THR A 70 -12.52 9.84 0.04
N THR A 71 -12.85 8.56 -0.10
CA THR A 71 -13.42 8.03 -1.35
C THR A 71 -14.79 8.60 -1.64
N ASP A 72 -15.08 8.82 -2.92
CA ASP A 72 -16.38 9.27 -3.39
C ASP A 72 -17.36 8.12 -3.65
N VAL A 73 -18.51 8.43 -4.26
CA VAL A 73 -19.59 7.46 -4.56
C VAL A 73 -19.16 6.34 -5.49
N ASP A 74 -18.11 6.57 -6.29
CA ASP A 74 -17.56 5.59 -7.21
C ASP A 74 -16.43 4.78 -6.55
N GLY A 75 -16.17 4.99 -5.25
CA GLY A 75 -15.11 4.32 -4.49
C GLY A 75 -13.72 4.88 -4.81
N THR A 76 -13.64 6.11 -5.33
CA THR A 76 -12.38 6.68 -5.81
C THR A 76 -11.91 7.85 -4.95
N ALA A 77 -10.60 7.97 -4.77
CA ALA A 77 -9.93 9.13 -4.20
C ALA A 77 -8.84 9.60 -5.15
N THR A 78 -8.62 10.91 -5.27
CA THR A 78 -7.60 11.46 -6.17
C THR A 78 -6.80 12.55 -5.48
N VAL A 79 -5.47 12.50 -5.66
CA VAL A 79 -4.53 13.49 -5.15
C VAL A 79 -3.59 13.94 -6.26
N ASN A 80 -3.23 15.23 -6.24
CA ASN A 80 -2.22 15.73 -7.17
C ASN A 80 -0.84 15.29 -6.69
N ARG A 81 0.02 14.86 -7.61
CA ARG A 81 1.39 14.44 -7.29
C ARG A 81 2.18 15.53 -6.56
N SER A 82 1.93 16.79 -6.90
CA SER A 82 2.56 17.95 -6.24
C SER A 82 2.17 18.13 -4.76
N ALA A 83 1.19 17.38 -4.25
CA ALA A 83 0.84 17.36 -2.83
C ALA A 83 1.52 16.22 -2.07
N LEU A 84 2.24 15.33 -2.78
CA LEU A 84 2.96 14.19 -2.24
C LEU A 84 4.49 14.38 -2.31
N THR A 85 4.95 15.48 -2.92
CA THR A 85 6.37 15.78 -3.14
C THR A 85 6.70 17.17 -2.65
N ASP A 86 7.89 17.35 -2.10
CA ASP A 86 8.37 18.67 -1.67
C ASP A 86 8.97 19.44 -2.87
N GLY A 87 8.20 20.36 -3.44
CA GLY A 87 8.69 21.26 -4.51
C GLY A 87 8.67 20.65 -5.92
N ASP A 88 9.84 20.56 -6.56
CA ASP A 88 10.02 20.08 -7.95
C ASP A 88 10.63 18.66 -7.99
N GLU A 89 10.70 17.98 -6.84
CA GLU A 89 11.22 16.62 -6.72
C GLU A 89 10.23 15.60 -7.31
N SER A 90 10.78 14.50 -7.84
CA SER A 90 9.98 13.41 -8.37
C SER A 90 9.65 12.43 -7.25
N LEU A 91 8.36 12.12 -7.10
CA LEU A 91 7.90 10.98 -6.30
C LEU A 91 8.60 9.69 -6.76
N ASP A 92 9.33 9.03 -5.85
CA ASP A 92 10.06 7.78 -6.08
C ASP A 92 9.29 6.56 -5.56
N GLU A 93 8.59 6.71 -4.44
CA GLU A 93 7.74 5.70 -3.80
C GLU A 93 6.38 6.29 -3.45
N LEU A 94 5.37 5.43 -3.37
CA LEU A 94 3.99 5.79 -3.05
C LEU A 94 3.41 4.69 -2.18
N GLU A 95 2.97 5.05 -0.99
CA GLU A 95 2.25 4.17 -0.07
C GLU A 95 0.78 4.60 0.03
N ILE A 96 -0.12 3.63 0.11
CA ILE A 96 -1.55 3.85 0.28
C ILE A 96 -2.04 2.99 1.43
N GLU A 97 -2.57 3.63 2.45
CA GLU A 97 -3.09 2.97 3.64
C GLU A 97 -4.61 3.19 3.76
N TYR A 98 -5.30 2.13 4.16
CA TYR A 98 -6.69 2.13 4.59
C TYR A 98 -6.79 1.50 5.99
N GLU A 99 -7.38 2.23 6.93
CA GLU A 99 -7.67 1.72 8.28
C GLU A 99 -9.17 1.86 8.57
N ALA A 100 -9.80 0.74 8.90
CA ALA A 100 -11.15 0.68 9.44
C ALA A 100 -11.25 -0.30 10.59
N ALA A 101 -12.36 -0.21 11.34
CA ALA A 101 -12.58 -0.98 12.56
C ALA A 101 -12.68 -2.50 12.39
N ASN A 102 -12.58 -3.04 11.17
CA ASN A 102 -12.61 -4.48 10.93
C ASN A 102 -11.76 -4.93 9.75
N ALA A 103 -11.05 -4.00 9.11
CA ALA A 103 -10.21 -4.26 7.96
C ALA A 103 -9.15 -3.17 7.85
N GLU A 104 -7.93 -3.58 7.54
CA GLU A 104 -6.79 -2.72 7.25
C GLU A 104 -6.22 -3.18 5.90
N GLY A 105 -5.67 -2.25 5.15
CA GLY A 105 -5.02 -2.56 3.88
C GLY A 105 -3.93 -1.56 3.55
N GLU A 106 -2.87 -2.05 2.92
CA GLU A 106 -1.67 -1.28 2.57
C GLU A 106 -1.18 -1.69 1.19
N LEU A 107 -0.88 -0.71 0.33
CA LEU A 107 -0.21 -0.90 -0.96
C LEU A 107 1.05 -0.06 -1.03
N GLU A 108 2.18 -0.68 -1.37
CA GLU A 108 3.45 0.01 -1.63
C GLU A 108 3.79 -0.05 -3.11
N TYR A 109 4.10 1.09 -3.70
CA TYR A 109 4.51 1.22 -5.10
C TYR A 109 5.85 1.91 -5.24
N VAL A 110 6.64 1.46 -6.21
CA VAL A 110 7.76 2.25 -6.76
C VAL A 110 7.30 2.97 -8.01
N VAL A 111 7.66 4.25 -8.12
CA VAL A 111 7.36 5.13 -9.24
C VAL A 111 8.55 5.19 -10.18
N GLN A 112 8.41 4.61 -11.37
CA GLN A 112 9.47 4.61 -12.40
C GLN A 112 8.89 4.93 -13.77
N ASP A 113 9.59 5.78 -14.53
CA ASP A 113 9.19 6.19 -15.88
C ASP A 113 7.74 6.70 -15.98
N GLY A 114 7.26 7.36 -14.93
CA GLY A 114 5.88 7.86 -14.85
C GLY A 114 4.81 6.77 -14.72
N SER A 115 5.18 5.58 -14.26
CA SER A 115 4.30 4.44 -14.00
C SER A 115 4.46 3.95 -12.56
N LEU A 116 3.40 3.37 -12.01
CA LEU A 116 3.44 2.69 -10.71
C LEU A 116 3.75 1.20 -10.91
N THR A 117 4.67 0.67 -10.12
CA THR A 117 4.91 -0.78 -9.99
C THR A 117 4.62 -1.18 -8.56
N LEU A 118 3.62 -2.05 -8.36
CA LEU A 118 3.27 -2.59 -7.05
C LEU A 118 4.42 -3.45 -6.52
N VAL A 119 4.85 -3.17 -5.30
CA VAL A 119 5.95 -3.84 -4.60
C VAL A 119 5.37 -4.74 -3.50
N GLU A 120 4.48 -4.20 -2.68
CA GLU A 120 3.83 -4.90 -1.59
C GLU A 120 2.32 -4.61 -1.56
N GLU A 121 1.55 -5.62 -1.17
CA GLU A 121 0.11 -5.56 -0.97
C GLU A 121 -0.23 -6.41 0.26
N THR A 122 -0.81 -5.78 1.27
CA THR A 122 -1.19 -6.42 2.54
C THR A 122 -2.64 -6.07 2.89
N TYR A 123 -3.39 -7.07 3.36
CA TYR A 123 -4.74 -6.89 3.91
C TYR A 123 -4.90 -7.67 5.21
N GLU A 124 -5.46 -7.03 6.22
CA GLU A 124 -5.77 -7.62 7.52
C GLU A 124 -7.25 -7.46 7.84
N TYR A 125 -7.85 -8.44 8.51
CA TYR A 125 -9.29 -8.46 8.82
C TYR A 125 -9.53 -8.88 10.25
N GLU A 126 -10.34 -8.12 10.98
CA GLU A 126 -10.80 -8.52 12.31
C GLU A 126 -12.00 -9.47 12.17
N ILE A 127 -11.81 -10.75 12.45
CA ILE A 127 -12.91 -11.72 12.53
C ILE A 127 -13.55 -11.59 13.91
N ALA A 128 -14.80 -11.17 13.97
CA ALA A 128 -15.57 -11.21 15.21
C ALA A 128 -15.70 -12.67 15.70
N ASP A 129 -15.17 -12.97 16.89
CA ASP A 129 -15.24 -14.26 17.62
C ASP A 129 -16.69 -14.64 18.05
N ASP A 130 -17.70 -14.46 17.19
CA ASP A 130 -19.09 -14.88 17.41
C ASP A 130 -19.40 -16.22 16.70
N ALA A 131 -18.38 -17.03 16.43
CA ALA A 131 -18.57 -18.45 16.16
C ALA A 131 -18.90 -19.15 17.49
N ASP A 132 -20.17 -19.06 17.87
CA ASP A 132 -20.85 -19.94 18.82
C ASP A 132 -20.62 -21.38 18.35
N ASP A 133 -19.54 -21.98 18.86
CA ASP A 133 -19.09 -23.35 18.63
C ASP A 133 -20.03 -24.32 19.38
N GLU A 134 -21.33 -24.25 19.07
CA GLU A 134 -22.33 -25.26 19.41
C GLU A 134 -22.20 -26.40 18.40
N ALA A 135 -21.01 -27.00 18.35
CA ALA A 135 -20.82 -28.34 17.81
C ALA A 135 -21.61 -29.30 18.71
N ALA A 136 -22.88 -29.50 18.35
CA ALA A 136 -23.67 -30.63 18.79
C ALA A 136 -22.96 -31.91 18.32
N ASP A 137 -22.07 -32.44 19.15
CA ASP A 137 -21.50 -33.79 19.00
C ASP A 137 -22.63 -34.80 19.29
N ASP A 138 -23.32 -35.10 18.19
CA ASP A 138 -24.32 -36.15 18.03
C ASP A 138 -23.66 -37.53 18.24
N ASP A 139 -24.20 -38.26 19.20
CA ASP A 139 -24.03 -39.69 19.47
C ASP A 139 -23.56 -40.52 18.26
N ARG A 140 -22.30 -40.98 18.28
CA ARG A 140 -21.91 -42.24 17.64
C ARG A 140 -21.01 -43.07 18.55
N GLU A 141 -21.68 -43.86 19.40
CA GLU A 141 -21.17 -45.19 19.71
C GLU A 141 -20.95 -45.93 18.38
N GLU A 142 -19.72 -46.33 18.05
CA GLU A 142 -19.43 -47.68 17.57
C GLU A 142 -18.02 -48.08 18.02
N ALA A 143 -17.98 -49.22 18.69
CA ALA A 143 -16.79 -50.02 18.94
C ALA A 143 -16.06 -50.31 17.63
N GLU A 144 -14.78 -50.67 17.71
CA GLU A 144 -14.25 -51.95 17.21
C GLU A 144 -12.79 -52.07 17.63
N GLU A 145 -12.50 -53.25 18.16
CA GLU A 145 -11.21 -53.72 18.67
C GLU A 145 -10.26 -54.02 17.50
N ARG A 146 -8.97 -53.66 17.61
CA ARG A 146 -7.83 -54.59 17.46
C ARG A 146 -6.49 -53.88 17.43
N GLU A 147 -5.74 -54.09 18.49
CA GLU A 147 -4.28 -54.06 18.46
C GLU A 147 -3.79 -55.42 17.94
N GLU A 148 -3.05 -55.45 16.85
CA GLU A 148 -2.10 -56.54 16.54
C GLU A 148 -0.91 -55.91 15.82
N ALA A 149 0.21 -55.85 16.54
CA ALA A 149 1.53 -55.56 16.03
C ALA A 149 2.17 -56.83 15.44
N ALA A 150 2.84 -56.71 14.29
CA ALA A 150 4.03 -57.48 13.91
C ALA A 150 4.51 -56.94 12.53
N ASP A 151 5.64 -56.24 12.42
CA ASP A 151 7.04 -56.74 12.38
C ASP A 151 7.44 -57.45 11.09
N ASP A 152 8.72 -57.27 10.75
CA ASP A 152 9.56 -57.99 9.79
C ASP A 152 9.53 -57.61 8.28
N ASP A 153 10.54 -56.81 7.94
CA ASP A 153 11.75 -57.26 7.22
C ASP A 153 12.00 -56.90 5.75
N ALA A 154 13.23 -56.38 5.58
CA ALA A 154 14.18 -56.62 4.48
C ALA A 154 13.93 -55.89 3.15
N ASP A 155 14.91 -55.37 2.43
CA ASP A 155 16.34 -55.03 2.58
C ASP A 155 16.73 -54.52 1.16
N ASP A 156 17.91 -53.93 1.02
CA ASP A 156 18.63 -53.71 -0.27
C ASP A 156 18.04 -52.69 -1.26
N ASP A 157 18.79 -51.91 -2.03
CA ASP A 157 20.21 -51.57 -2.19
C ASP A 157 20.19 -50.71 -3.46
N ASP A 158 20.74 -49.50 -3.45
CA ASP A 158 21.38 -48.90 -4.64
C ASP A 158 21.98 -47.54 -4.23
N GLU A 159 23.20 -47.64 -3.73
CA GLU A 159 24.19 -46.59 -3.84
C GLU A 159 24.53 -46.38 -5.32
N ASP A 160 24.28 -45.19 -5.87
CA ASP A 160 24.91 -44.80 -7.12
C ASP A 160 25.42 -43.35 -7.08
N ALA A 161 26.74 -43.31 -6.90
CA ALA A 161 27.71 -42.39 -7.52
C ALA A 161 27.72 -40.90 -7.09
N GLU A 162 28.63 -40.65 -6.15
CA GLU A 162 29.67 -39.61 -6.22
C GLU A 162 30.12 -39.28 -7.67
N ASP A 163 30.16 -38.02 -8.07
CA ASP A 163 31.29 -37.45 -8.84
C ASP A 163 31.22 -35.91 -8.92
N GLU A 164 31.97 -35.27 -8.02
CA GLU A 164 32.99 -34.23 -8.25
C GLU A 164 33.00 -33.45 -9.60
N ALA A 165 32.94 -32.12 -9.51
CA ALA A 165 33.72 -31.13 -10.28
C ALA A 165 33.12 -29.73 -10.00
N ASP A 166 33.70 -28.86 -9.19
CA ASP A 166 35.04 -28.24 -9.25
C ASP A 166 35.19 -27.24 -10.42
N GLU A 167 35.39 -25.99 -9.99
CA GLU A 167 35.94 -24.79 -10.66
C GLU A 167 35.25 -24.22 -11.91
N GLU A 168 34.83 -22.95 -11.81
CA GLU A 168 35.48 -21.87 -12.58
C GLU A 168 35.39 -20.57 -11.75
N GLU A 169 36.53 -20.17 -11.17
CA GLU A 169 36.87 -18.75 -11.00
C GLU A 169 37.32 -18.23 -12.37
N ASP A 170 36.82 -17.08 -12.81
CA ASP A 170 37.44 -16.22 -13.85
C ASP A 170 36.68 -14.88 -13.79
N ASP A 171 37.25 -13.85 -13.15
CA ASP A 171 38.25 -12.89 -13.67
C ASP A 171 37.61 -11.77 -14.49
N GLU A 172 37.62 -10.56 -13.93
CA GLU A 172 38.37 -9.37 -14.42
C GLU A 172 37.51 -8.57 -15.42
N GLU A 173 37.29 -7.26 -15.31
CA GLU A 173 38.20 -6.10 -15.28
C GLU A 173 37.41 -4.95 -14.60
N GLU A 174 37.92 -4.16 -13.65
CA GLU A 174 38.84 -3.00 -13.80
C GLU A 174 38.41 -1.90 -14.80
N ASP A 175 38.55 -0.65 -14.33
CA ASP A 175 38.54 0.65 -15.03
C ASP A 175 37.24 1.22 -15.62
N ASP A 176 36.73 2.30 -15.00
CA ASP A 176 37.02 3.64 -15.52
C ASP A 176 36.71 4.73 -14.47
N GLU A 177 37.76 5.11 -13.73
CA GLU A 177 37.83 6.40 -13.04
C GLU A 177 38.19 7.47 -14.08
N GLU A 178 37.19 8.18 -14.59
CA GLU A 178 37.44 9.42 -15.35
C GLU A 178 37.35 10.61 -14.37
N GLU A 179 38.40 10.77 -13.57
CA GLU A 179 38.85 12.07 -13.06
C GLU A 179 39.78 12.69 -14.11
N ASP A 180 39.32 13.75 -14.80
CA ASP A 180 40.14 14.78 -15.44
C ASP A 180 39.34 16.09 -15.30
N ASP A 181 39.61 16.91 -14.28
CA ASP A 181 40.62 18.00 -14.24
C ASP A 181 40.41 19.09 -15.31
N ASP A 182 40.10 20.28 -14.80
CA ASP A 182 40.54 21.61 -15.21
C ASP A 182 40.55 21.98 -16.72
N ASP A 183 39.65 22.90 -17.08
CA ASP A 183 40.07 24.07 -17.87
C ASP A 183 39.40 25.33 -17.32
N ASP A 184 40.18 26.05 -16.51
CA ASP A 184 40.15 27.50 -16.39
C ASP A 184 40.14 28.13 -17.80
N ASP A 185 39.09 28.88 -18.13
CA ASP A 185 39.18 29.93 -19.15
C ASP A 185 38.59 31.22 -18.55
N ASP A 186 39.44 31.87 -17.74
CA ASP A 186 39.49 33.32 -17.60
C ASP A 186 39.81 33.92 -19.00
N GLU A 187 38.99 34.88 -19.46
CA GLU A 187 39.21 35.96 -20.46
C GLU A 187 37.83 36.27 -21.10
N ASP A 188 37.26 37.47 -21.17
CA ASP A 188 37.76 38.82 -21.01
C ASP A 188 36.55 39.80 -20.87
N ASP A 189 36.84 40.89 -20.18
CA ASP A 189 36.30 42.25 -20.28
C ASP A 189 35.48 42.58 -21.56
N ASP A 190 34.23 43.05 -21.40
CA ASP A 190 33.57 43.91 -22.40
C ASP A 190 32.44 44.78 -21.78
N GLU A 191 32.84 46.02 -21.47
CA GLU A 191 32.12 47.33 -21.49
C GLU A 191 31.00 47.70 -20.49
#